data_AF-A0A6A6J9C8-F1
#
_entry.id   AF-A0A6A6J9C8-F1
#
_cell.length_a   1.000
_cell.length_b   1.000
_cell.length_c   1.000
_cell.angle_alpha   90.00
_cell.angle_beta   90.00
_cell.angle_gamma   90.00
#
_symmetry.space_group_name_H-M   'P 1'
#
loop_
_entity.id
_entity.type
_entity.pdbx_description
1 polymer ?
#
loop_
_entity_poly.entity_id
_entity_poly.type
_entity_poly.pdbx_seq_one_letter_code
_entity_poly.pdbx_strand_id
1 'polypeptide(L)'
;MKYFLHISLLLYCVSARPLQNITLALPEGTTNHGTPGLLCTPAKWTDVIVFFLFNYVAHAATVITRPGERSVDFAATVIGCLLHPAMGLYRGIEAILSGAFWYWKDDLRKAAKSGALCMVVRTNKWRPVDGSEVKNAVVQMAPDETSADLSSDAAFHTTADGVHIATYEPPWILSQLGHPIYVHRQTVHGTYDLPEGYTFAIVPGDCMLKNDVSAGKLDIAANYNTVKALLALAQTAYASMTLYRSQGDQIEQFGYAAFGLTVAPFAVMSTINLIGSLCRPDYASLYMVESSIMDEARSRGGSFKGTV
;
A
#
# COMPACT_ATOMS: atom_id res chain seq x y z
N MET A 1 17.84 18.11 50.95
CA MET A 1 17.76 17.84 49.49
C MET A 1 16.93 18.96 48.89
N LYS A 2 17.54 20.06 48.36
CA LYS A 2 18.04 20.21 46.97
C LYS A 2 16.97 19.67 46.00
N TYR A 3 16.21 20.49 45.26
CA TYR A 3 16.66 21.43 44.23
C TYR A 3 15.72 22.63 44.05
N PHE A 4 16.30 23.83 43.92
CA PHE A 4 15.67 25.06 43.48
C PHE A 4 15.62 25.06 41.94
N LEU A 5 14.42 25.16 41.34
CA LEU A 5 14.24 25.32 39.90
C LEU A 5 14.15 26.83 39.59
N HIS A 6 15.26 27.43 39.16
CA HIS A 6 15.25 28.78 38.63
C HIS A 6 14.74 28.77 37.18
N ILE A 7 13.52 29.27 36.98
CA ILE A 7 13.00 29.62 35.66
C ILE A 7 13.53 31.02 35.32
N SER A 8 14.59 31.08 34.52
CA SER A 8 15.05 32.34 33.92
C SER A 8 14.10 32.74 32.80
N LEU A 9 13.22 33.72 33.10
CA LEU A 9 12.40 34.38 32.10
C LEU A 9 13.32 35.27 31.23
N LEU A 10 13.76 34.78 30.07
CA LEU A 10 14.41 35.61 29.05
C LEU A 10 13.33 36.50 28.41
N LEU A 11 13.14 37.69 28.98
CA LEU A 11 12.47 38.80 28.32
C LEU A 11 13.31 39.21 27.12
N TYR A 12 13.00 38.66 25.95
CA TYR A 12 13.40 39.26 24.68
C TYR A 12 12.69 40.60 24.56
N CYS A 13 13.38 41.69 24.87
CA CYS A 13 12.97 43.01 24.42
C CYS A 13 13.06 43.02 22.89
N VAL A 14 11.93 42.81 22.21
CA VAL A 14 11.80 43.12 20.79
C VAL A 14 11.84 44.64 20.67
N SER A 15 13.04 45.18 20.47
CA SER A 15 13.20 46.57 20.03
C SER A 15 12.59 46.66 18.63
N ALA A 16 11.44 47.33 18.52
CA ALA A 16 10.88 47.70 17.23
C ALA A 16 11.89 48.60 16.52
N ARG A 17 12.53 48.07 15.47
CA ARG A 17 13.42 48.87 14.63
C ARG A 17 12.60 49.98 13.96
N PRO A 18 13.13 51.21 13.86
CA PRO A 18 12.46 52.27 13.12
C PRO A 18 12.26 51.83 11.66
N LEU A 19 11.06 52.07 11.13
CA LEU A 19 10.74 51.86 9.71
C LEU A 19 11.70 52.71 8.85
N GLN A 20 12.65 52.05 8.19
CA GLN A 20 13.49 52.70 7.19
C GLN A 20 12.75 52.72 5.86
N ASN A 21 12.58 53.92 5.29
CA ASN A 21 12.10 54.09 3.93
C ASN A 21 13.24 53.68 2.97
N ILE A 22 13.19 52.44 2.48
CA ILE A 22 14.12 51.91 1.50
C ILE A 22 13.46 51.90 0.12
N THR A 23 14.16 52.41 -0.90
CA THR A 23 13.74 52.28 -2.29
C THR A 23 14.30 50.96 -2.82
N LEU A 24 13.42 49.96 -3.01
CA LEU A 24 13.79 48.67 -3.59
C LEU A 24 13.60 48.72 -5.10
N ALA A 25 14.63 48.35 -5.87
CA ALA A 25 14.49 48.16 -7.31
C ALA A 25 13.61 46.91 -7.55
N LEU A 26 12.44 47.13 -8.15
CA LEU A 26 11.49 46.07 -8.44
C LEU A 26 11.70 45.52 -9.85
N PRO A 27 11.47 44.22 -10.07
CA PRO A 27 11.43 43.65 -11.42
C PRO A 27 10.41 44.39 -12.29
N GLU A 28 10.71 44.58 -13.58
CA GLU A 28 9.75 45.12 -14.53
C GLU A 28 8.46 44.27 -14.55
N GLY A 29 7.31 44.94 -14.63
CA GLY A 29 6.00 44.27 -14.60
C GLY A 29 5.47 43.93 -13.21
N THR A 30 6.17 44.37 -12.14
CA THR A 30 5.65 44.24 -10.77
C THR A 30 4.42 45.12 -10.55
N THR A 31 3.37 44.55 -9.98
CA THR A 31 2.09 45.25 -9.71
C THR A 31 1.65 45.05 -8.27
N ASN A 32 0.93 46.02 -7.71
CA ASN A 32 0.30 45.91 -6.39
C ASN A 32 -1.23 45.73 -6.45
N HIS A 33 -1.80 45.71 -7.67
CA HIS A 33 -3.24 45.61 -7.92
C HIS A 33 -4.08 46.61 -7.09
N GLY A 34 -3.54 47.81 -6.80
CA GLY A 34 -4.20 48.82 -5.99
C GLY A 34 -4.30 48.49 -4.51
N THR A 35 -3.66 47.42 -4.04
CA THR A 35 -3.64 47.00 -2.63
C THR A 35 -2.30 47.37 -2.00
N PRO A 36 -2.27 48.27 -0.99
CA PRO A 36 -1.04 48.64 -0.29
C PRO A 36 -0.40 47.41 0.36
N GLY A 37 0.93 47.30 0.27
CA GLY A 37 1.68 46.16 0.84
C GLY A 37 1.78 44.93 -0.06
N LEU A 38 0.87 44.77 -1.03
CA LEU A 38 0.92 43.65 -1.98
C LEU A 38 1.93 43.91 -3.09
N LEU A 39 2.83 42.97 -3.32
CA LEU A 39 3.82 43.02 -4.38
C LEU A 39 3.77 41.74 -5.21
N CYS A 40 3.17 41.80 -6.39
CA CYS A 40 3.10 40.70 -7.33
C CYS A 40 4.19 40.86 -8.39
N THR A 41 5.14 39.92 -8.42
CA THR A 41 6.13 39.84 -9.50
C THR A 41 5.59 39.01 -10.66
N PRO A 42 5.91 39.33 -11.92
CA PRO A 42 5.41 38.57 -13.05
C PRO A 42 6.00 37.16 -13.06
N ALA A 43 5.15 36.16 -13.23
CA ALA A 43 5.59 34.77 -13.37
C ALA A 43 6.37 34.58 -14.66
N LYS A 44 7.51 33.89 -14.58
CA LYS A 44 8.27 33.48 -15.76
C LYS A 44 7.70 32.17 -16.31
N TRP A 45 7.81 31.95 -17.62
CA TRP A 45 7.46 30.67 -18.24
C TRP A 45 8.19 29.48 -17.60
N THR A 46 9.42 29.70 -17.12
CA THR A 46 10.19 28.71 -16.37
C THR A 46 9.48 28.30 -15.08
N ASP A 47 8.84 29.23 -14.36
CA ASP A 47 8.14 28.94 -13.11
C ASP A 47 6.94 28.03 -13.38
N VAL A 48 6.22 28.27 -14.47
CA VAL A 48 5.09 27.45 -14.93
C VAL A 48 5.55 26.04 -15.29
N ILE A 49 6.61 25.90 -16.09
CA ILE A 49 7.14 24.59 -16.50
C ILE A 49 7.62 23.80 -15.29
N VAL A 50 8.40 24.42 -14.40
CA VAL A 50 8.92 23.77 -13.19
C VAL A 50 7.77 23.36 -12.26
N PHE A 51 6.73 24.19 -12.13
CA PHE A 51 5.54 23.85 -11.37
C PHE A 51 4.87 22.57 -11.91
N PHE A 52 4.60 22.49 -13.21
CA PHE A 52 3.97 21.28 -13.77
C PHE A 52 4.88 20.05 -13.70
N LEU A 53 6.19 20.23 -13.90
CA LEU A 53 7.15 19.14 -13.85
C LEU A 53 7.24 18.52 -12.45
N PHE A 54 7.38 19.33 -11.39
CA PHE A 54 7.52 18.79 -10.04
C PHE A 54 6.19 18.46 -9.36
N ASN A 55 5.06 19.07 -9.73
CA ASN A 55 3.78 18.72 -9.13
C ASN A 55 3.11 17.56 -9.87
N TYR A 56 3.07 17.56 -11.20
CA TYR A 56 2.30 16.58 -11.96
C TYR A 56 3.18 15.46 -12.54
N VAL A 57 4.25 15.81 -13.26
CA VAL A 57 5.09 14.80 -13.93
C VAL A 57 5.83 13.94 -12.90
N ALA A 58 6.44 14.57 -11.89
CA ALA A 58 7.13 13.86 -10.82
C ALA A 58 6.15 13.03 -9.99
N HIS A 59 4.92 13.51 -9.73
CA HIS A 59 3.88 12.71 -9.08
C HIS A 59 3.56 11.45 -9.88
N ALA A 60 3.25 11.58 -11.18
CA ALA A 60 2.98 10.45 -12.05
C ALA A 60 4.12 9.43 -12.06
N ALA A 61 5.36 9.90 -12.11
CA ALA A 61 6.54 9.04 -12.13
C ALA A 61 6.79 8.33 -10.79
N THR A 62 6.35 8.90 -9.67
CA THR A 62 6.62 8.40 -8.31
C THR A 62 5.49 7.57 -7.74
N VAL A 63 4.36 7.40 -8.45
CA VAL A 63 3.27 6.52 -8.02
C VAL A 63 3.81 5.12 -7.75
N ILE A 64 3.57 4.63 -6.53
CA ILE A 64 4.00 3.30 -6.11
C ILE A 64 3.20 2.24 -6.87
N THR A 65 3.92 1.28 -7.45
CA THR A 65 3.34 0.15 -8.17
C THR A 65 3.01 -0.97 -7.18
N ARG A 66 1.89 -1.67 -7.37
CA ARG A 66 1.55 -2.86 -6.59
C ARG A 66 2.25 -4.10 -7.16
N PRO A 67 2.57 -5.11 -6.33
CA PRO A 67 3.15 -6.36 -6.82
C PRO A 67 2.30 -6.99 -7.93
N GLY A 68 2.95 -7.34 -9.04
CA GLY A 68 2.29 -7.97 -10.19
C GLY A 68 1.27 -7.09 -10.93
N GLU A 69 1.20 -5.78 -10.67
CA GLU A 69 0.27 -4.90 -11.36
C GLU A 69 0.56 -4.82 -12.87
N ARG A 70 -0.46 -5.01 -13.71
CA ARG A 70 -0.32 -4.91 -15.17
C ARG A 70 -0.09 -3.47 -15.58
N SER A 71 0.71 -3.25 -16.63
CA SER A 71 1.03 -1.90 -17.11
C SER A 71 -0.21 -1.06 -17.48
N VAL A 72 -1.26 -1.69 -18.01
CA VAL A 72 -2.52 -1.00 -18.36
C VAL A 72 -3.26 -0.54 -17.10
N ASP A 73 -3.30 -1.39 -16.07
CA ASP A 73 -3.96 -1.08 -14.79
C ASP A 73 -3.16 -0.04 -14.00
N PHE A 74 -1.83 -0.10 -14.08
CA PHE A 74 -0.93 0.91 -13.55
C PHE A 74 -1.11 2.26 -14.26
N ALA A 75 -1.24 2.28 -15.59
CA ALA A 75 -1.47 3.52 -16.34
C ALA A 75 -2.80 4.19 -15.95
N ALA A 76 -3.89 3.41 -15.85
CA ALA A 76 -5.18 3.90 -15.36
C ALA A 76 -5.08 4.44 -13.92
N THR A 77 -4.31 3.74 -13.07
CA THR A 77 -3.98 4.19 -11.72
C THR A 77 -3.26 5.54 -11.71
N VAL A 78 -2.24 5.73 -12.54
CA VAL A 78 -1.48 6.99 -12.61
C VAL A 78 -2.40 8.15 -13.00
N ILE A 79 -3.29 7.94 -13.98
CA ILE A 79 -4.32 8.92 -14.36
C ILE A 79 -5.22 9.23 -13.15
N GLY A 80 -5.70 8.21 -12.45
CA GLY A 80 -6.49 8.38 -11.22
C GLY A 80 -5.75 9.15 -10.13
N CYS A 81 -4.45 8.89 -9.94
CA CYS A 81 -3.61 9.60 -8.97
C CYS A 81 -3.38 11.07 -9.34
N LEU A 82 -3.28 11.40 -10.64
CA LEU A 82 -3.16 12.79 -11.11
C LEU A 82 -4.44 13.59 -10.87
N LEU A 83 -5.60 12.96 -11.04
CA LEU A 83 -6.91 13.57 -10.78
C LEU A 83 -7.23 13.63 -9.28
N HIS A 84 -6.78 12.63 -8.51
CA HIS A 84 -7.07 12.48 -7.09
C HIS A 84 -5.81 12.06 -6.31
N PRO A 85 -5.01 13.03 -5.79
CA PRO A 85 -3.75 12.74 -5.11
C PRO A 85 -3.84 11.75 -3.94
N ALA A 86 -4.99 11.68 -3.26
CA ALA A 86 -5.18 10.74 -2.14
C ALA A 86 -5.09 9.26 -2.58
N MET A 87 -5.39 8.94 -3.84
CA MET A 87 -5.21 7.58 -4.40
C MET A 87 -3.73 7.17 -4.40
N GLY A 88 -2.83 8.11 -4.72
CA GLY A 88 -1.38 7.87 -4.68
C GLY A 88 -0.89 7.73 -3.24
N LEU A 89 -1.37 8.61 -2.36
CA LEU A 89 -1.07 8.58 -0.93
C LEU A 89 -1.43 7.23 -0.29
N TYR A 90 -2.61 6.69 -0.59
CA TYR A 90 -3.05 5.39 -0.07
C TYR A 90 -2.07 4.26 -0.42
N ARG A 91 -1.59 4.21 -1.67
CA ARG A 91 -0.59 3.21 -2.10
C ARG A 91 0.74 3.38 -1.37
N GLY A 92 1.16 4.62 -1.12
CA GLY A 92 2.34 4.92 -0.32
C GLY A 92 2.22 4.46 1.12
N ILE A 93 1.08 4.74 1.77
CA ILE A 93 0.79 4.27 3.13
C ILE A 93 0.75 2.74 3.18
N GLU A 94 0.08 2.09 2.24
CA GLU A 94 0.03 0.61 2.15
C GLU A 94 1.44 0.02 2.03
N ALA A 95 2.32 0.62 1.24
CA ALA A 95 3.71 0.19 1.12
C ALA A 95 4.48 0.32 2.44
N ILE A 96 4.27 1.39 3.21
CA ILE A 96 4.89 1.60 4.53
C ILE A 96 4.35 0.58 5.54
N LEU A 97 3.02 0.46 5.62
CA LEU A 97 2.34 -0.42 6.57
C LEU A 97 2.57 -1.91 6.28
N SER A 98 3.01 -2.26 5.06
CA SER A 98 3.42 -3.62 4.70
C SER A 98 4.47 -4.19 5.65
N GLY A 99 5.31 -3.35 6.26
CA GLY A 99 6.35 -3.77 7.20
C GLY A 99 7.49 -4.56 6.55
N ALA A 100 7.55 -4.63 5.21
CA ALA A 100 8.56 -5.38 4.46
C ALA A 100 10.00 -4.94 4.77
N PHE A 101 10.21 -3.65 5.08
CA PHE A 101 11.51 -3.08 5.44
C PHE A 101 12.20 -3.82 6.60
N TRP A 102 11.43 -4.21 7.62
CA TRP A 102 12.00 -4.86 8.81
C TRP A 102 12.54 -6.27 8.53
N TYR A 103 12.14 -6.87 7.41
CA TYR A 103 12.53 -8.22 7.00
C TYR A 103 13.51 -8.23 5.82
N TRP A 104 14.43 -7.26 5.77
CA TRP A 104 15.41 -7.11 4.69
C TRP A 104 16.37 -8.29 4.45
N LYS A 105 16.53 -9.20 5.44
CA LYS A 105 17.39 -10.40 5.33
C LYS A 105 16.64 -11.66 4.86
N ASP A 106 15.31 -11.66 4.96
CA ASP A 106 14.47 -12.81 4.65
C ASP A 106 13.61 -12.47 3.45
N ASP A 107 14.10 -12.82 2.26
CA ASP A 107 13.47 -12.43 0.99
C ASP A 107 12.05 -13.00 0.85
N LEU A 108 11.80 -14.20 1.37
CA LEU A 108 10.49 -14.84 1.30
C LEU A 108 9.50 -14.11 2.22
N ARG A 109 9.88 -13.84 3.47
CA ARG A 109 9.03 -13.08 4.38
C ARG A 109 8.82 -11.64 3.92
N LYS A 110 9.84 -11.02 3.34
CA LYS A 110 9.76 -9.70 2.71
C LYS A 110 8.79 -9.69 1.53
N ALA A 111 8.81 -10.71 0.68
CA ALA A 111 7.87 -10.87 -0.43
C ALA A 111 6.44 -11.06 0.08
N ALA A 112 6.24 -11.89 1.11
CA ALA A 112 4.94 -12.10 1.75
C ALA A 112 4.38 -10.77 2.30
N LYS A 113 5.17 -10.07 3.11
CA LYS A 113 4.81 -8.76 3.68
C LYS A 113 4.50 -7.73 2.62
N SER A 114 5.21 -7.75 1.49
CA SER A 114 4.98 -6.84 0.36
C SER A 114 3.71 -7.16 -0.43
N GLY A 115 3.07 -8.32 -0.21
CA GLY A 115 1.93 -8.81 -0.99
C GLY A 115 2.32 -9.41 -2.36
N ALA A 116 3.57 -9.86 -2.50
CA ALA A 116 4.12 -10.40 -3.74
C ALA A 116 4.00 -11.92 -3.87
N LEU A 117 3.38 -12.58 -2.89
CA LEU A 117 3.17 -14.02 -2.87
C LEU A 117 1.69 -14.34 -3.05
N CYS A 118 1.41 -15.40 -3.79
CA CYS A 118 0.06 -15.93 -3.97
C CYS A 118 0.04 -17.43 -3.74
N MET A 119 -1.10 -17.96 -3.31
CA MET A 119 -1.30 -19.39 -3.07
C MET A 119 -2.64 -19.84 -3.63
N VAL A 120 -2.74 -21.14 -3.92
CA VAL A 120 -3.96 -21.76 -4.40
C VAL A 120 -4.96 -21.91 -3.25
N VAL A 121 -6.21 -21.51 -3.50
CA VAL A 121 -7.33 -21.67 -2.57
C VAL A 121 -8.52 -22.32 -3.25
N ARG A 122 -9.34 -23.02 -2.47
CA ARG A 122 -10.60 -23.61 -2.92
C ARG A 122 -11.67 -22.52 -3.01
N THR A 123 -12.44 -22.52 -4.08
CA THR A 123 -13.59 -21.60 -4.28
C THR A 123 -14.90 -22.29 -3.90
N ASN A 124 -16.00 -21.53 -3.88
CA ASN A 124 -17.36 -22.05 -3.70
C ASN A 124 -17.80 -23.09 -4.76
N LYS A 125 -17.09 -23.21 -5.89
CA LYS A 125 -17.33 -24.23 -6.92
C LYS A 125 -16.61 -25.55 -6.65
N TRP A 126 -15.65 -25.55 -5.74
CA TRP A 126 -14.90 -26.75 -5.38
C TRP A 126 -15.84 -27.79 -4.73
N ARG A 127 -15.66 -29.05 -5.09
CA ARG A 127 -16.36 -30.19 -4.49
C ARG A 127 -15.35 -31.28 -4.09
N PRO A 128 -15.61 -32.01 -3.00
CA PRO A 128 -14.79 -33.18 -2.65
C PRO A 128 -14.97 -34.27 -3.72
N VAL A 129 -13.92 -35.05 -3.95
CA VAL A 129 -13.97 -36.24 -4.82
C VAL A 129 -14.08 -37.47 -3.93
N ASP A 130 -14.95 -38.41 -4.29
CA ASP A 130 -15.15 -39.62 -3.51
C ASP A 130 -13.83 -40.39 -3.34
N GLY A 131 -13.55 -40.80 -2.11
CA GLY A 131 -12.30 -41.49 -1.75
C GLY A 131 -11.07 -40.60 -1.64
N SER A 132 -11.17 -39.28 -1.86
CA SER A 132 -10.04 -38.35 -1.67
C SER A 132 -9.89 -37.89 -0.21
N GLU A 133 -8.65 -37.78 0.25
CA GLU A 133 -8.33 -37.19 1.55
C GLU A 133 -8.38 -35.66 1.46
N VAL A 134 -9.26 -35.03 2.23
CA VAL A 134 -9.38 -33.56 2.30
C VAL A 134 -8.57 -33.03 3.47
N LYS A 135 -7.40 -32.45 3.17
CA LYS A 135 -6.53 -31.83 4.18
C LYS A 135 -7.03 -30.43 4.58
N ASN A 136 -6.67 -30.02 5.80
CA ASN A 136 -7.00 -28.73 6.41
C ASN A 136 -8.52 -28.46 6.52
N ALA A 137 -9.31 -29.50 6.76
CA ALA A 137 -10.74 -29.35 7.05
C ALA A 137 -10.95 -28.97 8.51
N VAL A 138 -11.89 -28.07 8.77
CA VAL A 138 -12.37 -27.75 10.11
C VAL A 138 -13.66 -28.53 10.34
N VAL A 139 -13.71 -29.31 11.41
CA VAL A 139 -14.91 -30.06 11.79
C VAL A 139 -15.77 -29.18 12.69
N GLN A 140 -16.96 -28.81 12.22
CA GLN A 140 -17.97 -28.21 13.07
C GLN A 140 -18.68 -29.33 13.83
N MET A 141 -18.37 -29.48 15.11
CA MET A 141 -19.10 -30.40 15.98
C MET A 141 -20.49 -29.82 16.24
N ALA A 142 -21.53 -30.66 16.16
CA ALA A 142 -22.84 -30.30 16.67
C ALA A 142 -22.71 -29.94 18.16
N PRO A 143 -23.48 -28.94 18.66
CA PRO A 143 -23.53 -28.70 20.09
C PRO A 143 -23.93 -30.00 20.80
N ASP A 144 -23.14 -30.36 21.80
CA ASP A 144 -23.33 -31.58 22.60
C ASP A 144 -24.69 -31.49 23.30
N GLU A 145 -25.68 -32.27 22.87
CA GLU A 145 -26.98 -32.41 23.56
C GLU A 145 -26.81 -33.24 24.83
N THR A 146 -25.89 -32.84 25.72
CA THR A 146 -25.73 -33.45 27.04
C THR A 146 -26.41 -32.57 28.10
N SER A 147 -27.74 -32.40 27.95
CA SER A 147 -28.70 -32.23 29.05
C SER A 147 -30.12 -32.03 28.49
N ALA A 148 -30.72 -33.07 27.93
CA ALA A 148 -32.17 -33.13 27.80
C ALA A 148 -32.62 -34.55 28.17
N ASP A 149 -33.41 -34.59 29.24
CA ASP A 149 -33.81 -35.76 30.00
C ASP A 149 -34.37 -36.93 29.17
N LEU A 150 -34.05 -38.13 29.67
CA LEU A 150 -34.67 -39.40 29.36
C LEU A 150 -36.21 -39.29 29.26
N SER A 151 -36.77 -39.55 28.08
CA SER A 151 -38.06 -40.24 27.98
C SER A 151 -38.22 -40.99 26.64
N SER A 152 -38.29 -42.31 26.80
CA SER A 152 -39.12 -43.30 26.10
C SER A 152 -39.51 -43.08 24.63
N ASP A 153 -39.14 -44.08 23.84
CA ASP A 153 -39.91 -44.63 22.70
C ASP A 153 -40.11 -43.76 21.47
N ALA A 154 -39.06 -43.67 20.65
CA ALA A 154 -39.23 -43.68 19.20
C ALA A 154 -38.05 -44.41 18.57
N ALA A 155 -38.35 -45.51 17.87
CA ALA A 155 -37.42 -46.16 16.95
C ALA A 155 -37.09 -45.18 15.83
N PHE A 156 -36.00 -44.42 16.01
CA PHE A 156 -35.48 -43.53 14.99
C PHE A 156 -34.56 -44.36 14.09
N HIS A 157 -34.98 -44.54 12.85
CA HIS A 157 -34.13 -44.97 11.75
C HIS A 157 -32.82 -44.19 11.82
N THR A 158 -31.70 -44.88 12.06
CA THR A 158 -30.37 -44.33 11.88
C THR A 158 -30.15 -44.16 10.37
N THR A 159 -30.69 -43.10 9.79
CA THR A 159 -30.18 -42.58 8.53
C THR A 159 -28.73 -42.22 8.79
N ALA A 160 -27.81 -42.84 8.08
CA ALA A 160 -26.40 -42.47 8.14
C ALA A 160 -26.31 -40.96 7.84
N ASP A 161 -26.11 -40.15 8.87
CA ASP A 161 -25.93 -38.71 8.74
C ASP A 161 -24.68 -38.51 7.89
N GLY A 162 -24.90 -38.11 6.64
CA GLY A 162 -23.82 -37.85 5.70
C GLY A 162 -22.97 -36.69 6.20
N VAL A 163 -21.65 -36.83 6.14
CA VAL A 163 -20.73 -35.73 6.42
C VAL A 163 -20.89 -34.66 5.34
N HIS A 164 -21.46 -33.50 5.71
CA HIS A 164 -21.60 -32.37 4.79
C HIS A 164 -20.31 -31.54 4.75
N ILE A 165 -19.64 -31.50 3.60
CA ILE A 165 -18.42 -30.70 3.39
C ILE A 165 -18.78 -29.40 2.69
N ALA A 166 -18.48 -28.28 3.33
CA ALA A 166 -18.62 -26.94 2.75
C ALA A 166 -17.29 -26.19 2.74
N THR A 167 -17.05 -25.42 1.68
CA THR A 167 -15.94 -24.46 1.65
C THR A 167 -16.33 -23.21 2.41
N TYR A 168 -15.44 -22.68 3.24
CA TYR A 168 -15.61 -21.39 3.90
C TYR A 168 -14.48 -20.44 3.50
N GLU A 169 -14.78 -19.14 3.45
CA GLU A 169 -13.76 -18.11 3.24
C GLU A 169 -13.11 -17.77 4.59
N PRO A 170 -11.83 -18.08 4.79
CA PRO A 170 -11.20 -17.86 6.08
C PRO A 170 -10.95 -16.36 6.32
N PRO A 171 -11.01 -15.87 7.57
CA PRO A 171 -10.89 -14.43 7.86
C PRO A 171 -9.63 -13.77 7.29
N TRP A 172 -8.53 -14.52 7.17
CA TRP A 172 -7.27 -14.01 6.64
C TRP A 172 -7.30 -13.72 5.13
N ILE A 173 -8.25 -14.27 4.38
CA ILE A 173 -8.40 -13.98 2.95
C ILE A 173 -9.06 -12.63 2.74
N LEU A 174 -9.73 -12.08 3.76
CA LEU A 174 -10.47 -10.84 3.68
C LEU A 174 -9.52 -9.66 3.92
N SER A 175 -9.67 -8.63 3.09
CA SER A 175 -9.10 -7.30 3.32
C SER A 175 -9.68 -6.68 4.59
N GLN A 176 -9.07 -5.59 5.06
CA GLN A 176 -9.60 -4.81 6.20
C GLN A 176 -11.05 -4.33 6.01
N LEU A 177 -11.54 -4.29 4.76
CA LEU A 177 -12.91 -3.94 4.41
C LEU A 177 -13.82 -5.18 4.19
N GLY A 178 -13.36 -6.38 4.56
CA GLY A 178 -14.17 -7.61 4.48
C GLY A 178 -14.30 -8.19 3.08
N HIS A 179 -13.55 -7.70 2.09
CA HIS A 179 -13.56 -8.26 0.73
C HIS A 179 -12.41 -9.24 0.51
N PRO A 180 -12.63 -10.41 -0.10
CA PRO A 180 -11.58 -11.40 -0.32
C PRO A 180 -10.50 -10.88 -1.28
N ILE A 181 -9.23 -11.10 -0.92
CA ILE A 181 -8.04 -10.68 -1.67
C ILE A 181 -7.65 -11.79 -2.63
N TYR A 182 -8.51 -12.03 -3.61
CA TYR A 182 -8.19 -12.88 -4.74
C TYR A 182 -7.22 -12.17 -5.69
N VAL A 183 -6.34 -12.94 -6.32
CA VAL A 183 -5.47 -12.43 -7.39
C VAL A 183 -6.35 -12.13 -8.59
N HIS A 184 -6.53 -10.85 -8.90
CA HIS A 184 -7.33 -10.41 -10.03
C HIS A 184 -6.53 -9.45 -10.90
N ARG A 185 -6.39 -9.79 -12.20
CA ARG A 185 -5.65 -9.00 -13.20
C ARG A 185 -4.19 -8.70 -12.84
N GLN A 186 -3.60 -9.40 -11.88
CA GLN A 186 -2.16 -9.34 -11.64
C GLN A 186 -1.42 -10.34 -12.52
N THR A 187 -0.14 -10.09 -12.73
CA THR A 187 0.80 -10.98 -13.40
C THR A 187 1.35 -11.95 -12.37
N VAL A 188 1.13 -13.24 -12.58
CA VAL A 188 1.71 -14.32 -11.76
C VAL A 188 2.93 -14.86 -12.49
N HIS A 189 4.01 -15.08 -11.74
CA HIS A 189 5.26 -15.64 -12.24
C HIS A 189 5.08 -17.11 -12.63
N GLY A 190 5.81 -17.55 -13.64
CA GLY A 190 5.79 -18.94 -14.08
C GLY A 190 4.60 -19.30 -14.97
N THR A 191 4.30 -20.60 -15.07
CA THR A 191 3.20 -21.12 -15.87
C THR A 191 2.29 -21.95 -15.00
N TYR A 192 0.99 -21.76 -15.14
CA TYR A 192 0.01 -22.51 -14.37
C TYR A 192 -1.22 -22.87 -15.20
N ASP A 193 -1.87 -23.96 -14.81
CA ASP A 193 -3.19 -24.37 -15.24
C ASP A 193 -4.01 -24.69 -14.00
N LEU A 194 -5.09 -23.92 -13.79
CA LEU A 194 -5.94 -24.01 -12.60
C LEU A 194 -7.17 -24.86 -12.93
N PRO A 195 -7.37 -25.99 -12.24
CA PRO A 195 -8.58 -26.79 -12.42
C PRO A 195 -9.82 -26.06 -11.89
N GLU A 196 -10.99 -26.48 -12.34
CA GLU A 196 -12.25 -25.89 -11.89
C GLU A 196 -12.40 -26.02 -10.36
N GLY A 197 -12.87 -24.94 -9.73
CA GLY A 197 -13.03 -24.88 -8.28
C GLY A 197 -11.83 -24.30 -7.54
N TYR A 198 -10.72 -23.96 -8.22
CA TYR A 198 -9.55 -23.36 -7.60
C TYR A 198 -9.27 -21.95 -8.13
N THR A 199 -8.65 -21.11 -7.30
CA THR A 199 -8.19 -19.77 -7.68
C THR A 199 -6.96 -19.40 -6.88
N PHE A 200 -6.33 -18.27 -7.21
CA PHE A 200 -5.24 -17.69 -6.43
C PHE A 200 -5.74 -16.64 -5.45
N ALA A 201 -5.16 -16.64 -4.25
CA ALA A 201 -5.31 -15.58 -3.26
C ALA A 201 -3.93 -15.07 -2.83
N ILE A 202 -3.87 -13.80 -2.42
CA ILE A 202 -2.64 -13.23 -1.87
C ILE A 202 -2.32 -13.88 -0.53
N VAL A 203 -1.06 -14.29 -0.34
CA VAL A 203 -0.60 -14.88 0.91
C VAL A 203 -0.59 -13.78 1.99
N PRO A 204 -1.16 -14.03 3.18
CA PRO A 204 -1.10 -13.07 4.27
C PRO A 204 0.35 -12.74 4.66
N GLY A 205 0.64 -11.47 4.91
CA GLY A 205 2.01 -11.03 5.23
C GLY A 205 2.59 -11.64 6.52
N ASP A 206 1.75 -12.13 7.42
CA ASP A 206 2.14 -12.80 8.67
C ASP A 206 2.19 -14.33 8.57
N CYS A 207 2.04 -14.89 7.36
CA CYS A 207 2.14 -16.32 7.14
C CYS A 207 3.51 -16.88 7.56
N MET A 208 3.51 -18.04 8.22
CA MET A 208 4.72 -18.78 8.53
C MET A 208 5.09 -19.65 7.34
N LEU A 209 6.13 -19.23 6.62
CA LEU A 209 6.63 -19.94 5.45
C LEU A 209 7.78 -20.86 5.86
N LYS A 210 7.73 -22.12 5.42
CA LYS A 210 8.80 -23.08 5.66
C LYS A 210 9.78 -22.98 4.52
N ASN A 211 11.02 -22.60 4.83
CA ASN A 211 12.11 -22.65 3.87
C ASN A 211 12.60 -24.09 3.79
N ASP A 212 12.38 -24.75 2.66
CA ASP A 212 12.95 -26.08 2.44
C ASP A 212 14.44 -25.91 2.13
N VAL A 213 15.29 -26.05 3.14
CA VAL A 213 16.75 -25.84 3.09
C VAL A 213 17.43 -26.70 2.03
N SER A 214 16.74 -27.76 1.57
CA SER A 214 17.18 -28.71 0.55
C SER A 214 17.06 -28.18 -0.88
N ALA A 215 16.26 -27.14 -1.13
CA ALA A 215 15.94 -26.61 -2.46
C ALA A 215 16.82 -25.41 -2.88
N GLY A 216 18.12 -25.44 -2.55
CA GLY A 216 19.06 -24.39 -2.97
C GLY A 216 18.71 -22.98 -2.46
N LYS A 217 19.45 -21.96 -2.92
CA LYS A 217 19.16 -20.57 -2.58
C LYS A 217 17.92 -20.12 -3.36
N LEU A 218 16.78 -20.00 -2.68
CA LEU A 218 15.58 -19.37 -3.24
C LEU A 218 15.87 -17.88 -3.51
N ASP A 219 15.84 -17.47 -4.78
CA ASP A 219 16.06 -16.08 -5.19
C ASP A 219 14.76 -15.50 -5.76
N ILE A 220 14.12 -14.62 -4.99
CA ILE A 220 12.89 -13.94 -5.41
C ILE A 220 13.30 -12.63 -6.03
N ALA A 221 13.10 -12.48 -7.35
CA ALA A 221 13.48 -11.25 -8.04
C ALA A 221 12.63 -10.07 -7.53
N ALA A 222 13.31 -9.15 -6.84
CA ALA A 222 12.78 -7.90 -6.29
C ALA A 222 13.68 -6.75 -6.74
N ASN A 223 13.11 -5.58 -7.00
CA ASN A 223 13.89 -4.40 -7.40
C ASN A 223 13.54 -3.20 -6.52
N TYR A 224 14.57 -2.48 -6.05
CA TYR A 224 14.37 -1.17 -5.43
C TYR A 224 14.45 -0.10 -6.51
N ASN A 225 13.35 0.59 -6.74
CA ASN A 225 13.30 1.64 -7.75
C ASN A 225 13.94 2.93 -7.24
N THR A 226 15.27 2.98 -7.30
CA THR A 226 16.07 4.13 -6.87
C THR A 226 15.73 5.40 -7.65
N VAL A 227 15.35 5.28 -8.92
CA VAL A 227 14.92 6.40 -9.76
C VAL A 227 13.63 7.02 -9.20
N LYS A 228 12.62 6.21 -8.87
CA LYS A 228 11.39 6.70 -8.20
C LYS A 228 11.72 7.39 -6.88
N ALA A 229 12.60 6.82 -6.07
CA ALA A 229 12.99 7.43 -4.79
C ALA A 229 13.69 8.79 -4.99
N LEU A 230 14.62 8.90 -5.95
CA LEU A 230 15.30 10.16 -6.25
C LEU A 230 14.33 11.24 -6.77
N LEU A 231 13.41 10.87 -7.65
CA LEU A 231 12.37 11.78 -8.14
C LEU A 231 11.45 12.25 -7.00
N ALA A 232 11.03 11.32 -6.13
CA ALA A 232 10.20 11.64 -4.97
C ALA A 232 10.93 12.56 -3.98
N LEU A 233 12.24 12.37 -3.79
CA LEU A 233 13.07 13.24 -2.97
C LEU A 233 13.15 14.66 -3.56
N ALA A 234 13.43 14.77 -4.86
CA ALA A 234 13.50 16.05 -5.55
C ALA A 234 12.15 16.79 -5.50
N GLN A 235 11.05 16.08 -5.74
CA GLN A 235 9.69 16.60 -5.63
C GLN A 235 9.38 17.09 -4.21
N THR A 236 9.72 16.28 -3.20
CA THR A 236 9.52 16.63 -1.79
C THR A 236 10.27 17.90 -1.43
N ALA A 237 11.56 18.00 -1.80
CA ALA A 237 12.36 19.19 -1.56
C ALA A 237 11.77 20.43 -2.26
N TYR A 238 11.38 20.31 -3.53
CA TYR A 238 10.81 21.42 -4.30
C TYR A 238 9.47 21.90 -3.73
N ALA A 239 8.54 20.98 -3.48
CA ALA A 239 7.22 21.30 -2.95
C ALA A 239 7.32 21.89 -1.53
N SER A 240 8.21 21.35 -0.69
CA SER A 240 8.44 21.87 0.66
C SER A 240 9.08 23.26 0.65
N MET A 241 10.06 23.50 -0.24
CA MET A 241 10.67 24.82 -0.40
C MET A 241 9.67 25.85 -0.89
N THR A 242 8.79 25.47 -1.82
CA THR A 242 7.71 26.34 -2.30
C THR A 242 6.74 26.67 -1.17
N LEU A 243 6.31 25.68 -0.40
CA LEU A 243 5.45 25.87 0.77
C LEU A 243 6.07 26.81 1.81
N TYR A 244 7.37 26.63 2.09
CA TYR A 244 8.13 27.46 3.02
C TYR A 244 8.22 28.91 2.54
N ARG A 245 8.48 29.12 1.23
CA ARG A 245 8.53 30.46 0.62
C ARG A 245 7.17 31.16 0.59
N SER A 246 6.07 30.42 0.67
CA SER A 246 4.72 30.97 0.71
C SER A 246 4.28 31.42 2.10
N GLN A 247 5.15 31.31 3.12
CA GLN A 247 4.88 31.85 4.46
C GLN A 247 4.85 33.39 4.45
N GLY A 248 4.00 33.96 5.30
CA GLY A 248 3.86 35.41 5.48
C GLY A 248 2.59 35.96 4.83
N ASP A 249 2.72 37.14 4.24
CA ASP A 249 1.61 38.00 3.79
C ASP A 249 0.65 37.29 2.80
N GLN A 250 1.15 36.34 2.01
CA GLN A 250 0.32 35.56 1.09
C GLN A 250 -0.73 34.71 1.81
N ILE A 251 -0.39 34.07 2.94
CA ILE A 251 -1.33 33.27 3.73
C ILE A 251 -2.23 34.18 4.57
N GLU A 252 -1.70 35.29 5.08
CA GLU A 252 -2.48 36.26 5.85
C GLU A 252 -3.57 36.92 4.98
N GLN A 253 -3.25 37.24 3.73
CA GLN A 253 -4.16 37.92 2.80
C GLN A 253 -5.11 36.97 2.08
N PHE A 254 -4.64 35.81 1.60
CA PHE A 254 -5.44 34.89 0.78
C PHE A 254 -5.90 33.63 1.53
N GLY A 255 -5.47 33.45 2.78
CA GLY A 255 -5.86 32.31 3.61
C GLY A 255 -5.58 30.96 2.95
N TYR A 256 -6.56 30.06 3.02
CA TYR A 256 -6.48 28.73 2.41
C TYR A 256 -6.43 28.75 0.87
N ALA A 257 -6.77 29.88 0.24
CA ALA A 257 -6.74 30.06 -1.21
C ALA A 257 -5.38 30.56 -1.72
N ALA A 258 -4.39 30.76 -0.84
CA ALA A 258 -3.05 31.14 -1.24
C ALA A 258 -2.46 30.14 -2.25
N PHE A 259 -2.03 30.62 -3.41
CA PHE A 259 -1.44 29.78 -4.47
C PHE A 259 -0.32 28.89 -3.95
N GLY A 260 0.50 29.40 -3.02
CA GLY A 260 1.53 28.65 -2.34
C GLY A 260 1.09 27.38 -1.64
N LEU A 261 -0.15 27.31 -1.16
CA LEU A 261 -0.69 26.14 -0.48
C LEU A 261 -1.15 25.04 -1.46
N THR A 262 -1.27 25.35 -2.75
CA THR A 262 -1.65 24.37 -3.77
C THR A 262 -0.64 23.22 -3.92
N VAL A 263 0.61 23.43 -3.51
CA VAL A 263 1.64 22.38 -3.52
C VAL A 263 1.61 21.46 -2.29
N ALA A 264 0.82 21.80 -1.26
CA ALA A 264 0.76 21.02 -0.02
C ALA A 264 0.39 19.54 -0.22
N PRO A 265 -0.62 19.19 -1.04
CA PRO A 265 -0.95 17.78 -1.29
C PRO A 265 0.20 17.03 -1.95
N PHE A 266 0.96 17.70 -2.83
CA PHE A 266 2.11 17.10 -3.50
C PHE A 266 3.29 16.89 -2.54
N ALA A 267 3.54 17.83 -1.62
CA ALA A 267 4.57 17.69 -0.59
C ALA A 267 4.29 16.48 0.32
N VAL A 268 3.05 16.32 0.80
CA VAL A 268 2.66 15.19 1.64
C VAL A 268 2.76 13.88 0.87
N MET A 269 2.18 13.84 -0.33
CA MET A 269 2.15 12.65 -1.17
C MET A 269 3.57 12.21 -1.56
N SER A 270 4.43 13.12 -2.02
CA SER A 270 5.79 12.78 -2.46
C SER A 270 6.66 12.29 -1.30
N THR A 271 6.46 12.85 -0.10
CA THR A 271 7.13 12.36 1.12
C THR A 271 6.74 10.92 1.42
N ILE A 272 5.45 10.61 1.33
CA ILE A 272 4.93 9.27 1.59
C ILE A 272 5.35 8.28 0.50
N ASN A 273 5.37 8.69 -0.77
CA ASN A 273 5.89 7.86 -1.86
C ASN A 273 7.40 7.60 -1.73
N LEU A 274 8.18 8.59 -1.27
CA LEU A 274 9.60 8.42 -0.97
C LEU A 274 9.81 7.35 0.11
N ILE A 275 9.14 7.51 1.26
CA ILE A 275 9.25 6.55 2.37
C ILE A 275 8.77 5.17 1.91
N GLY A 276 7.63 5.08 1.22
CA GLY A 276 7.10 3.81 0.71
C GLY A 276 8.06 3.10 -0.25
N SER A 277 8.72 3.84 -1.16
CA SER A 277 9.71 3.30 -2.10
C SER A 277 10.99 2.80 -1.42
N LEU A 278 11.33 3.37 -0.26
CA LEU A 278 12.44 2.89 0.57
C LEU A 278 12.03 1.68 1.43
N CYS A 279 10.78 1.63 1.89
CA CYS A 279 10.29 0.58 2.77
C CYS A 279 9.92 -0.72 2.04
N ARG A 280 9.37 -0.64 0.82
CA ARG A 280 8.86 -1.80 0.08
C ARG A 280 9.54 -1.91 -1.30
N PRO A 281 10.14 -3.07 -1.65
CA PRO A 281 10.64 -3.30 -3.00
C PRO A 281 9.50 -3.50 -4.01
N ASP A 282 9.78 -3.23 -5.29
CA ASP A 282 8.88 -3.48 -6.41
C ASP A 282 9.03 -4.94 -6.88
N TYR A 283 7.90 -5.61 -7.14
CA TYR A 283 7.84 -6.96 -7.72
C TYR A 283 7.03 -6.93 -9.02
N ALA A 284 7.66 -7.36 -10.12
CA ALA A 284 7.04 -7.37 -11.45
C ALA A 284 5.90 -8.40 -11.58
N SER A 285 5.92 -9.44 -10.75
CA SER A 285 4.96 -10.53 -10.73
C SER A 285 4.73 -11.04 -9.31
N LEU A 286 3.60 -11.72 -9.10
CA LEU A 286 3.35 -12.52 -7.90
C LEU A 286 4.02 -13.89 -8.02
N TYR A 287 4.59 -14.41 -6.94
CA TYR A 287 5.19 -15.74 -6.92
C TYR A 287 4.23 -16.75 -6.27
N MET A 288 4.14 -17.94 -6.86
CA MET A 288 3.24 -19.00 -6.39
C MET A 288 3.91 -19.77 -5.26
N VAL A 289 3.31 -19.79 -4.08
CA VAL A 289 3.84 -20.53 -2.92
C VAL A 289 3.30 -21.94 -2.90
N GLU A 290 4.20 -22.91 -2.71
CA GLU A 290 3.83 -24.32 -2.52
C GLU A 290 2.90 -24.53 -1.32
N SER A 291 1.81 -25.27 -1.53
CA SER A 291 0.85 -25.57 -0.47
C SER A 291 0.17 -26.91 -0.68
N SER A 292 -0.33 -27.50 0.41
CA SER A 292 -1.11 -28.75 0.32
C SER A 292 -2.36 -28.66 -0.56
N ILE A 293 -2.95 -27.46 -0.73
CA ILE A 293 -4.06 -27.22 -1.65
C ILE A 293 -3.56 -27.17 -3.09
N MET A 294 -2.35 -26.66 -3.34
CA MET A 294 -1.73 -26.73 -4.67
C MET A 294 -1.43 -28.17 -5.08
N ASP A 295 -0.95 -29.01 -4.16
CA ASP A 295 -0.75 -30.45 -4.42
C ASP A 295 -2.05 -31.18 -4.74
N GLU A 296 -3.14 -30.82 -4.04
CA GLU A 296 -4.47 -31.30 -4.38
C GLU A 296 -4.93 -30.81 -5.76
N ALA A 297 -4.68 -29.55 -6.11
CA ALA A 297 -4.99 -29.05 -7.44
C ALA A 297 -4.19 -29.78 -8.53
N ARG A 298 -2.92 -30.13 -8.27
CA ARG A 298 -2.09 -30.94 -9.17
C ARG A 298 -2.66 -32.34 -9.38
N SER A 299 -3.10 -33.01 -8.32
CA SER A 299 -3.70 -34.35 -8.44
C SER A 299 -5.01 -34.34 -9.23
N ARG A 300 -5.66 -33.18 -9.34
CA ARG A 300 -6.87 -32.94 -10.14
C ARG A 300 -6.60 -32.37 -11.54
N GLY A 301 -5.36 -32.51 -12.03
CA GLY A 301 -4.98 -32.12 -13.39
C GLY A 301 -4.40 -30.70 -13.52
N GLY A 302 -4.28 -29.96 -12.42
CA GLY A 302 -3.59 -28.67 -12.41
C GLY A 302 -2.10 -28.80 -12.67
N SER A 303 -1.50 -27.77 -13.27
CA SER A 303 -0.04 -27.69 -13.49
C SER A 303 0.48 -26.38 -12.90
N PHE A 304 1.60 -26.41 -12.19
CA PHE A 304 2.22 -25.21 -11.62
C PHE A 304 3.74 -25.34 -11.78
N LYS A 305 4.37 -24.39 -12.48
CA LYS A 305 5.82 -24.32 -12.67
C LYS A 305 6.34 -22.95 -12.26
N GLY A 306 7.51 -22.91 -11.64
CA GLY A 306 8.09 -21.67 -11.11
C GLY A 306 7.49 -21.28 -9.75
N THR A 307 7.21 -22.28 -8.92
CA THR A 307 6.74 -22.12 -7.54
C THR A 307 7.91 -21.86 -6.60
N VAL A 308 7.60 -21.27 -5.44
CA VAL A 308 8.53 -20.90 -4.36
C VAL A 308 8.12 -21.51 -3.02
#